data_AF-A0A3D3LNA1-F1
#
_entry.id   AF-A0A3D3LNA1-F1
#
_cell.length_a   1.000
_cell.length_b   1.000
_cell.length_c   1.000
_cell.angle_alpha   90.00
_cell.angle_beta   90.00
_cell.angle_gamma   90.00
#
_symmetry.space_group_name_H-M   'P 1'
#
loop_
_entity.id
_entity.type
_entity.pdbx_description
1 polymer ?
#
loop_
_entity_poly.entity_id
_entity_poly.type
_entity_poly.pdbx_seq_one_letter_code
_entity_poly.pdbx_strand_id
1 'polypeptide(L)'
;RLFRISDAIFKLIINIKKYDILILQVYGNFSFYYEDIISFISKASGKKIIFTIHGGSFGEFFDRKKSWVQRVLSRADVITVPSEFMFNNLESRGVKS
;
A
#
# COMPACT_ATOMS: atom_id res chain seq x y z
N ARG A 1 -19.83 -0.30 6.95
CA ARG A 1 -18.42 0.05 6.61
C ARG A 1 -17.71 -1.09 5.87
N LEU A 2 -17.71 -2.32 6.39
CA LEU A 2 -17.04 -3.48 5.75
C LEU A 2 -17.57 -3.81 4.34
N PHE A 3 -18.89 -3.75 4.12
CA PHE A 3 -19.50 -3.97 2.80
C PHE A 3 -18.97 -3.05 1.68
N ARG A 4 -18.55 -1.83 2.04
CA ARG A 4 -17.99 -0.87 1.07
C ARG A 4 -16.57 -1.25 0.65
N ILE A 5 -15.79 -1.80 1.58
CA ILE A 5 -14.43 -2.27 1.30
C ILE A 5 -14.50 -3.51 0.41
N SER A 6 -15.36 -4.47 0.75
CA SER A 6 -15.56 -5.66 -0.08
C SER A 6 -16.07 -5.33 -1.48
N ASP A 7 -17.01 -4.38 -1.60
CA ASP A 7 -17.51 -3.89 -2.90
C ASP A 7 -16.39 -3.25 -3.73
N ALA A 8 -15.53 -2.43 -3.11
CA ALA A 8 -14.37 -1.84 -3.79
C ALA A 8 -13.36 -2.89 -4.25
N ILE A 9 -13.06 -3.90 -3.42
CA ILE A 9 -12.20 -5.04 -3.79
C ILE A 9 -12.80 -5.78 -4.99
N PHE A 10 -14.09 -6.12 -4.91
CA PHE A 10 -14.79 -6.86 -5.95
C PHE A 10 -14.83 -6.10 -7.29
N LYS A 11 -15.16 -4.81 -7.26
CA LYS A 11 -15.14 -3.94 -8.44
C LYS A 11 -13.74 -3.83 -9.05
N LEU A 12 -12.71 -3.75 -8.22
CA LEU A 12 -11.33 -3.78 -8.69
C LEU A 12 -11.03 -5.11 -9.39
N ILE A 13 -11.33 -6.25 -8.76
CA ILE A 13 -11.06 -7.58 -9.33
C ILE A 13 -11.73 -7.74 -10.70
N ILE A 14 -13.01 -7.40 -10.81
CA ILE A 14 -13.75 -7.51 -12.08
C ILE A 14 -13.14 -6.64 -13.17
N ASN A 15 -12.69 -5.44 -12.80
CA ASN A 15 -12.19 -4.46 -13.77
C ASN A 15 -10.66 -4.42 -13.84
N ILE A 16 -9.93 -5.33 -13.20
CA ILE A 16 -8.47 -5.24 -13.05
C ILE A 16 -7.76 -5.17 -14.40
N LYS A 17 -8.31 -5.87 -15.40
CA LYS A 17 -7.78 -5.86 -16.78
C LYS A 17 -7.84 -4.48 -17.44
N LYS A 18 -8.76 -3.61 -17.02
CA LYS A 18 -8.94 -2.25 -17.58
C LYS A 18 -7.95 -1.23 -17.02
N TYR A 19 -7.26 -1.54 -15.94
CA TYR A 19 -6.30 -0.63 -15.31
C TYR A 19 -4.88 -1.07 -15.67
N ASP A 20 -4.02 -0.12 -16.04
CA ASP A 20 -2.61 -0.39 -16.30
C ASP A 20 -1.75 -0.25 -15.03
N ILE A 21 -2.07 0.76 -14.22
CA ILE A 21 -1.34 1.13 -13.00
C ILE A 21 -2.33 1.33 -11.87
N LEU A 22 -1.99 0.86 -10.67
CA LEU A 22 -2.72 1.14 -9.45
C LEU A 22 -1.90 2.06 -8.54
N ILE A 23 -2.52 3.15 -8.12
CA ILE A 23 -1.97 4.07 -7.13
C ILE A 23 -2.76 3.83 -5.84
N LEU A 24 -2.10 3.31 -4.82
CA LEU A 24 -2.74 2.96 -3.55
C LEU A 24 -2.23 3.89 -2.45
N GLN A 25 -3.19 4.53 -1.79
CA GLN A 25 -2.95 5.45 -0.67
C GLN A 25 -2.81 4.63 0.61
N VAL A 26 -1.59 4.51 1.12
CA VAL A 26 -1.28 3.62 2.23
C VAL A 26 -1.37 4.36 3.56
N TYR A 27 -2.20 3.85 4.46
CA TYR A 27 -2.34 4.32 5.84
C TYR A 27 -2.08 3.15 6.81
N GLY A 28 -1.70 3.45 8.05
CA GLY A 28 -1.45 2.43 9.07
C GLY A 28 -2.72 1.83 9.69
N ASN A 29 -2.55 0.72 10.42
CA ASN A 29 -3.59 0.01 11.18
C ASN A 29 -4.60 -0.73 10.28
N PHE A 30 -5.91 -0.63 10.58
CA PHE A 30 -6.94 -1.45 9.93
C PHE A 30 -7.07 -1.22 8.42
N SER A 31 -6.71 -0.04 7.92
CA SER A 31 -6.63 0.20 6.48
C SER A 31 -5.67 -0.79 5.82
N PHE A 32 -4.52 -1.06 6.44
CA PHE A 32 -3.40 -1.83 5.87
C PHE A 32 -3.76 -3.23 5.34
N TYR A 33 -4.82 -3.85 5.88
CA TYR A 33 -5.36 -5.11 5.35
C TYR A 33 -5.88 -4.96 3.91
N TYR A 34 -6.50 -3.82 3.61
CA TYR A 34 -6.96 -3.49 2.28
C TYR A 34 -5.77 -3.35 1.31
N GLU A 35 -4.73 -2.61 1.69
CA GLU A 35 -3.54 -2.47 0.83
C GLU A 35 -2.83 -3.82 0.64
N ASP A 36 -2.80 -4.70 1.64
CA ASP A 36 -2.25 -6.06 1.49
C ASP A 36 -3.04 -6.87 0.45
N ILE A 37 -4.37 -6.94 0.58
CA ILE A 37 -5.21 -7.73 -0.33
C ILE A 37 -5.15 -7.17 -1.75
N ILE A 38 -5.33 -5.86 -1.91
CA ILE A 38 -5.36 -5.21 -3.23
C ILE A 38 -4.02 -5.31 -3.93
N SER A 39 -2.92 -5.01 -3.23
CA SER A 39 -1.59 -5.10 -3.85
C SER A 39 -1.23 -6.53 -4.24
N PHE A 40 -1.65 -7.53 -3.46
CA PHE A 40 -1.44 -8.93 -3.81
C PHE A 40 -2.15 -9.30 -5.11
N ILE A 41 -3.45 -9.01 -5.21
CA ILE A 41 -4.26 -9.31 -6.40
C ILE A 41 -3.70 -8.58 -7.63
N SER A 42 -3.32 -7.31 -7.46
CA SER A 42 -2.79 -6.47 -8.53
C SER A 42 -1.45 -6.99 -9.04
N LYS A 43 -0.55 -7.38 -8.13
CA LYS A 43 0.75 -7.96 -8.50
C LYS A 43 0.59 -9.29 -9.21
N ALA A 44 -0.30 -10.16 -8.71
CA ALA A 44 -0.63 -11.43 -9.34
C ALA A 44 -1.25 -11.25 -10.74
N SER A 45 -1.94 -10.14 -10.97
CA SER A 45 -2.52 -9.77 -12.27
C SER A 45 -1.53 -9.05 -13.20
N GLY A 46 -0.24 -8.98 -12.84
CA GLY A 46 0.81 -8.34 -13.63
C GLY A 46 0.75 -6.81 -13.66
N LYS A 47 -0.01 -6.18 -12.75
CA LYS A 47 -0.21 -4.73 -12.74
C LYS A 47 0.92 -4.00 -12.02
N LYS A 48 1.20 -2.78 -12.49
CA LYS A 48 2.15 -1.87 -11.85
C LYS A 48 1.51 -1.23 -10.62
N ILE A 49 2.27 -1.16 -9.53
CA ILE A 49 1.77 -0.69 -8.23
C ILE A 49 2.62 0.50 -7.78
N ILE A 50 1.97 1.61 -7.49
CA ILE A 50 2.56 2.77 -6.83
C ILE A 50 1.93 2.87 -5.44
N PHE A 51 2.76 2.82 -4.40
CA PHE A 51 2.31 3.09 -3.04
C PHE A 51 2.62 4.51 -2.65
N THR A 52 1.62 5.26 -2.20
CA THR A 52 1.82 6.58 -1.64
C THR A 52 1.54 6.52 -0.15
N ILE A 53 2.58 6.61 0.67
CA ILE A 53 2.47 6.43 2.12
C ILE A 53 2.04 7.74 2.76
N HIS A 54 0.98 7.67 3.56
CA HIS A 54 0.38 8.80 4.25
C HIS A 54 0.36 8.61 5.77
N GLY A 55 0.34 9.75 6.47
CA GLY A 55 0.10 9.83 7.91
C GLY A 55 1.38 9.69 8.74
N GLY A 56 1.55 10.59 9.71
CA GLY A 56 2.71 10.59 10.60
C GLY A 56 2.81 9.34 11.50
N SER A 57 1.70 8.65 11.76
CA SER A 57 1.67 7.42 12.57
C SER A 57 2.06 6.16 11.79
N PHE A 58 2.33 6.26 10.48
CA PHE A 58 2.74 5.10 9.70
C PHE A 58 4.08 4.54 10.18
N GLY A 59 5.00 5.37 10.66
CA GLY A 59 6.27 4.93 11.23
C GLY A 59 6.09 4.03 12.46
N GLU A 60 5.23 4.43 13.41
CA GLU A 60 4.91 3.60 14.60
C GLU A 60 4.20 2.29 14.21
N PHE A 61 3.32 2.34 13.21
CA PHE A 61 2.68 1.15 12.67
C PHE A 61 3.69 0.22 12.00
N PHE A 62 4.64 0.77 11.23
CA PHE A 62 5.72 0.05 10.60
C PHE A 62 6.54 -0.69 11.66
N ASP A 63 6.96 -0.01 12.72
CA ASP A 63 7.80 -0.61 13.77
C ASP A 63 7.06 -1.77 14.48
N ARG A 64 5.77 -1.59 14.77
CA ARG A 64 4.92 -2.62 15.38
C ARG A 64 4.66 -3.84 14.48
N LYS A 65 4.69 -3.68 13.15
CA LYS A 65 4.29 -4.69 12.17
C LYS A 65 5.32 -4.88 11.05
N LYS A 66 6.60 -4.69 11.36
CA LYS A 66 7.72 -4.55 10.40
C LYS A 66 7.69 -5.57 9.28
N SER A 67 7.72 -6.86 9.59
CA SER A 67 7.77 -7.93 8.58
C SER A 67 6.55 -7.94 7.66
N TRP A 68 5.37 -7.62 8.21
CA TRP A 68 4.15 -7.52 7.42
C TRP A 68 4.20 -6.33 6.47
N VAL A 69 4.57 -5.16 6.99
CA VAL A 69 4.64 -3.93 6.20
C VAL A 69 5.69 -4.07 5.09
N GLN A 70 6.88 -4.60 5.39
CA GLN A 70 7.92 -4.85 4.39
C GLN A 70 7.45 -5.80 3.28
N ARG A 71 6.76 -6.90 3.63
CA ARG A 71 6.20 -7.84 2.64
C ARG A 71 5.17 -7.18 1.72
N VAL A 72 4.35 -6.29 2.26
CA VAL A 72 3.35 -5.57 1.46
C VAL A 72 4.05 -4.55 0.56
N LEU A 73 4.90 -3.70 1.13
CA LEU A 73 5.66 -2.66 0.41
C LEU A 73 6.55 -3.23 -0.69
N SER A 74 7.10 -4.44 -0.54
CA SER A 74 7.92 -5.09 -1.57
C SER A 74 7.16 -5.44 -2.87
N ARG A 75 5.83 -5.27 -2.90
CA ARG A 75 5.03 -5.46 -4.12
C ARG A 75 5.00 -4.22 -5.01
N ALA A 76 5.28 -3.05 -4.45
CA ALA A 76 5.31 -1.80 -5.17
C ALA A 76 6.43 -1.79 -6.22
N ASP A 77 6.15 -1.18 -7.36
CA ASP A 77 7.17 -0.78 -8.32
C ASP A 77 7.79 0.56 -7.90
N VAL A 78 6.99 1.45 -7.30
CA VAL A 78 7.44 2.74 -6.76
C VAL A 78 6.73 3.03 -5.44
N ILE A 79 7.46 3.57 -4.46
CA ILE A 79 6.90 4.09 -3.21
C ILE A 79 7.08 5.61 -3.22
N THR A 80 6.06 6.37 -2.88
CA THR A 80 6.11 7.83 -2.80
C THR A 80 5.61 8.30 -1.43
N VAL A 81 6.01 9.51 -1.05
CA VAL A 81 5.60 10.18 0.18
C VAL A 81 5.32 11.65 -0.09
N PRO A 82 4.42 12.30 0.67
CA PRO A 82 4.03 13.69 0.43
C PRO A 82 5.03 14.73 0.96
N SER A 83 6.04 14.33 1.74
CA SER A 83 7.02 15.26 2.31
C SER A 83 8.36 14.60 2.60
N GLU A 84 9.41 15.42 2.64
CA GLU A 84 10.78 15.01 2.99
C GLU A 84 10.86 14.48 4.44
N PHE A 85 10.08 15.04 5.36
CA PHE A 85 9.97 14.49 6.72
C PHE A 85 9.53 13.02 6.73
N MET A 86 8.54 12.67 5.89
CA MET A 86 8.09 11.29 5.78
C MET A 86 9.09 10.40 5.06
N PHE A 87 9.78 10.95 4.06
CA PHE A 87 10.88 10.26 3.38
C PHE A 87 11.95 9.83 4.38
N ASN A 88 12.49 10.78 5.16
CA ASN A 88 13.53 10.52 6.16
C ASN A 88 13.07 9.50 7.22
N ASN A 89 11.80 9.57 7.62
CA ASN A 89 11.20 8.63 8.58
C ASN A 89 11.12 7.20 8.01
N LEU A 90 10.85 7.03 6.72
CA LEU A 90 10.79 5.72 6.06
C LEU A 90 12.16 5.18 5.69
N GLU A 91 13.06 6.05 5.24
CA GLU A 91 14.43 5.70 4.90
C GLU A 91 15.17 5.15 6.11
N SER A 92 14.99 5.77 7.30
CA SER A 92 15.54 5.25 8.55
C SER A 92 15.02 3.86 8.94
N ARG A 93 13.95 3.38 8.29
CA ARG A 93 13.33 2.05 8.47
C ARG A 93 13.67 1.07 7.34
N GLY A 94 14.55 1.47 6.42
CA GLY A 94 15.02 0.66 5.31
C GLY A 94 14.03 0.56 4.15
N VAL A 95 13.05 1.47 4.08
CA VAL A 95 12.14 1.59 2.94
C VAL A 95 12.77 2.58 1.96
N LYS A 96 13.01 2.15 0.72
CA LYS A 96 13.42 3.03 -0.36
C LYS A 96 12.15 3.59 -1.03
N SER A 97 12.00 4.90 -1.01
CA SER A 97 10.97 5.68 -1.71
C SER A 97 11.60 6.59 -2.75
#